data_AF-A0A263BVL5-F1
#
_entry.id   AF-A0A263BVL5-F1
#
_cell.length_a   1.000
_cell.length_b   1.000
_cell.length_c   1.000
_cell.angle_alpha   90.00
_cell.angle_beta   90.00
_cell.angle_gamma   90.00
#
_symmetry.space_group_name_H-M   'P 1'
#
loop_
_entity.id
_entity.type
_entity.pdbx_description
1 polymer ?
#
loop_
_entity_poly.entity_id
_entity_poly.type
_entity_poly.pdbx_seq_one_letter_code
_entity_poly.pdbx_strand_id
1 'polypeptide(L)' 'MLDFTWKVFSMTGNIDTYLLLKELETDSDYQSEEREEAIAISENTTH' A
#
# COMPACT_ATOMS: atom_id res chain seq x y z
N MET A 1 -2.60 -0.74 5.62
CA MET A 1 -3.09 0.63 5.32
C MET A 1 -4.61 0.75 5.13
N LEU A 2 -5.35 -0.35 4.93
CA LEU A 2 -6.78 -0.35 4.56
C LEU A 2 -7.75 0.43 5.48
N ASP A 3 -7.46 0.55 6.78
CA ASP A 3 -8.42 1.13 7.74
C ASP A 3 -8.65 2.63 7.55
N PHE A 4 -7.64 3.40 7.13
CA PHE A 4 -7.77 4.85 6.99
C PHE A 4 -8.59 5.21 5.74
N THR A 5 -8.20 4.68 4.58
CA THR A 5 -8.87 4.97 3.30
C THR A 5 -10.30 4.43 3.28
N TRP A 6 -10.55 3.25 3.85
CA TRP A 6 -11.91 2.71 4.01
C TRP A 6 -12.78 3.57 4.94
N LYS A 7 -12.20 4.09 6.04
CA LYS A 7 -12.93 4.95 6.98
C LYS A 7 -13.34 6.28 6.34
N VAL A 8 -12.45 6.91 5.58
CA VAL A 8 -12.77 8.17 4.87
C VAL A 8 -13.90 7.95 3.86
N PHE A 9 -13.85 6.86 3.09
CA PHE A 9 -14.93 6.51 2.16
C PHE A 9 -16.24 6.22 2.90
N SER A 10 -16.21 5.44 3.97
CA SER A 10 -17.41 5.09 4.76
C SER A 10 -18.08 6.32 5.39
N MET A 11 -17.30 7.35 5.74
CA MET A 11 -17.80 8.59 6.34
C MET A 11 -18.34 9.58 5.30
N THR A 12 -17.72 9.64 4.12
CA THR A 12 -18.00 10.71 3.14
C THR A 12 -18.78 10.22 1.92
N GLY A 13 -18.74 8.93 1.62
CA GLY A 13 -19.25 8.34 0.38
C GLY A 13 -18.56 8.88 -0.89
N ASN A 14 -17.47 9.64 -0.74
CA ASN A 14 -16.83 10.31 -1.86
C ASN A 14 -15.86 9.36 -2.56
N ILE A 15 -16.27 8.87 -3.73
CA ILE A 15 -15.50 7.93 -4.54
C ILE A 15 -14.21 8.55 -5.10
N ASP A 16 -14.24 9.82 -5.49
CA ASP A 16 -13.07 10.50 -6.05
C ASP A 16 -11.94 10.58 -5.02
N THR A 17 -12.28 10.91 -3.77
CA THR A 17 -11.32 10.95 -2.66
C THR A 17 -10.76 9.57 -2.33
N TYR A 18 -11.60 8.52 -2.37
CA TYR A 18 -11.15 7.14 -2.18
C TYR A 18 -10.14 6.71 -3.23
N LEU A 19 -10.40 7.01 -4.51
CA LEU A 19 -9.50 6.67 -5.61
C LEU A 19 -8.16 7.40 -5.50
N LEU A 20 -8.18 8.70 -5.18
CA LEU A 20 -6.95 9.48 -4.96
C LEU A 20 -6.13 8.95 -3.79
N LEU A 21 -6.77 8.58 -2.67
CA LEU A 21 -6.09 7.97 -1.53
C LEU A 21 -5.52 6.59 -1.89
N LYS A 22 -6.27 5.77 -2.64
CA LYS A 22 -5.79 4.46 -3.11
C LYS A 22 -4.58 4.60 -4.04
N GLU A 23 -4.55 5.59 -4.91
CA GLU A 23 -3.41 5.84 -5.80
C GLU A 23 -2.15 6.19 -4.99
N LEU A 24 -2.28 7.08 -3.99
CA LEU A 24 -1.18 7.43 -3.08
C LEU A 24 -0.70 6.26 -2.21
N GLU A 25 -1.62 5.40 -1.73
CA GLU A 25 -1.25 4.18 -1.01
C GLU A 25 -0.48 3.22 -1.91
N THR A 26 -0.90 3.09 -3.17
CA THR A 26 -0.31 2.17 -4.14
C THR A 26 1.16 2.54 -4.41
N ASP A 27 1.48 3.84 -4.53
CA ASP A 27 2.87 4.32 -4.63
C ASP A 27 3.71 3.96 -3.39
N SER A 28 3.10 3.89 -2.20
CA SER A 28 3.79 3.54 -0.96
C SER A 28 3.93 2.03 -0.74
N ASP A 29 2.94 1.23 -1.15
CA ASP A 29 2.97 -0.23 -1.06
C ASP A 29 3.97 -0.80 -2.06
N TYR A 30 4.08 -0.27 -3.29
CA TYR A 30 5.14 -0.72 -4.22
C TYR A 30 6.54 -0.57 -3.64
N GLN A 31 6.82 0.53 -2.94
CA GLN A 31 8.12 0.75 -2.28
C GLN A 31 8.35 -0.18 -1.08
N SER A 32 7.27 -0.69 -0.48
CA SER A 32 7.31 -1.60 0.65
C SER A 32 7.47 -3.05 0.17
N GLU A 33 6.68 -3.44 -0.83
CA GLU A 33 6.75 -4.75 -1.49
C GLU A 33 8.11 -4.95 -2.19
N GLU A 34 8.64 -3.96 -2.92
CA GLU A 34 9.99 -4.03 -3.49
C GLU A 34 11.07 -4.22 -2.40
N ARG A 35 10.87 -3.61 -1.23
CA ARG A 35 11.80 -3.73 -0.09
C ARG A 35 11.68 -5.10 0.58
N GLU A 36 10.47 -5.61 0.78
CA GLU A 36 10.21 -6.96 1.31
C GLU A 36 10.75 -8.04 0.35
N GLU A 37 10.52 -7.90 -0.96
CA GLU A 37 11.04 -8.80 -1.99
C GLU A 37 12.58 -8.76 -2.05
N ALA A 38 13.19 -7.58 -2.00
CA ALA A 38 14.64 -7.44 -1.97
C ALA A 38 15.28 -8.09 -0.73
N ILE A 39 14.62 -7.98 0.44
CA ILE A 39 15.07 -8.64 1.68
C ILE A 39 14.95 -10.16 1.54
N ALA A 40 13.82 -10.68 1.03
CA ALA A 40 13.59 -12.10 0.85
C ALA A 40 14.58 -12.77 -0.13
N ILE A 41 14.98 -12.07 -1.20
CA ILE A 41 15.97 -12.57 -2.17
C ILE A 41 17.37 -12.66 -1.54
N SER A 42 17.74 -11.72 -0.65
CA SER A 42 19.04 -11.69 0.03
C SER A 42 19.21 -12.82 1.06
N GLU A 43 18.13 -13.27 1.69
CA GLU A 43 18.17 -14.34 2.70
C GLU A 43 18.35 -15.73 2.09
N ASN A 44 17.83 -15.97 0.87
CA ASN A 44 17.93 -17.26 0.18
C ASN A 44 19.29 -17.52 -0.50
N THR A 45 20.17 -16.51 -0.62
CA THR A 45 21.48 -16.65 -1.29
C THR A 45 22.64 -16.93 -0.33
N THR A 46 22.39 -17.06 0.98
CA THR A 46 23.42 -17.28 2.01
C THR A 46 23.51 -18.75 2.49
N HIS A 47 22.89 -19.72 1.81
CA HIS A 47 22.96 -21.14 2.21
C HIS A 47 23.54 -22.08 1.13
#